data_AF-A0A6G9RUW0-F1
#
_entry.id   AF-A0A6G9RUW0-F1
#
_cell.length_a   1.000
_cell.length_b   1.000
_cell.length_c   1.000
_cell.angle_alpha   90.00
_cell.angle_beta   90.00
_cell.angle_gamma   90.00
#
_symmetry.space_group_name_H-M   'P 1'
#
loop_
_entity.id
_entity.type
_entity.pdbx_description
1 polymer ?
#
loop_
_entity_poly.entity_id
_entity_poly.type
_entity_poly.pdbx_seq_one_letter_code
_entity_poly.pdbx_strand_id
1 'polypeptide(L)' 'MTTCYPISPGLRLNGNWQEEAGFSTDTPIIVSVEQGRLVIEPVEG' A
#
# COMPACT_ATOMS: atom_id res chain seq x y z
N MET A 1 -15.95 22.85 -7.17
CA MET A 1 -15.58 22.13 -5.92
C MET A 1 -14.08 21.96 -5.96
N THR A 2 -13.35 22.61 -5.05
CA THR A 2 -11.88 22.61 -5.07
C THR A 2 -11.39 21.30 -4.47
N THR A 3 -10.72 20.47 -5.26
CA THR A 3 -10.11 19.23 -4.78
C THR A 3 -8.94 19.58 -3.87
N CYS A 4 -9.10 19.41 -2.56
CA CYS A 4 -8.00 19.56 -1.61
C CYS A 4 -7.04 18.37 -1.80
N TYR A 5 -5.90 18.61 -2.42
CA TYR A 5 -4.81 17.64 -2.42
C TYR A 5 -4.18 17.59 -1.03
N PRO A 6 -3.90 16.40 -0.47
CA PRO A 6 -3.16 16.30 0.78
C PRO A 6 -1.77 16.91 0.61
N ILE A 7 -1.27 17.56 1.68
CA ILE A 7 0.06 18.20 1.75
C ILE A 7 1.18 17.13 1.79
N SER A 8 0.82 15.85 1.87
CA SER A 8 1.74 14.72 1.98
C SER A 8 1.67 13.80 0.76
N PRO A 9 2.79 13.20 0.34
CA PRO A 9 2.79 12.21 -0.73
C PRO A 9 1.95 11.01 -0.30
N GLY A 10 1.01 10.61 -1.16
CA GLY A 10 0.15 9.45 -0.95
C GLY A 10 0.12 8.58 -2.21
N LEU A 11 0.12 7.26 -2.02
CA LEU A 11 -0.03 6.28 -3.09
C LEU A 11 -1.43 5.68 -3.01
N ARG A 12 -2.24 5.86 -4.06
CA ARG A 12 -3.55 5.21 -4.18
C ARG A 12 -3.44 4.00 -5.09
N LEU A 13 -3.61 2.82 -4.52
CA LEU A 13 -3.74 1.57 -5.25
C LEU A 13 -5.24 1.36 -5.59
N ASN A 14 -5.55 0.93 -6.82
CA ASN A 14 -6.91 0.78 -7.33
C ASN A 14 -7.16 -0.66 -7.80
N GLY A 15 -8.43 -1.05 -7.91
CA GLY A 15 -8.81 -2.39 -8.37
C GLY A 15 -8.58 -3.47 -7.30
N ASN A 16 -8.41 -4.71 -7.76
CA ASN A 16 -8.31 -5.90 -6.89
C ASN A 16 -6.85 -6.24 -6.53
N TRP A 17 -5.94 -5.24 -6.59
CA TRP A 17 -4.51 -5.43 -6.38
C TRP A 17 -4.19 -6.20 -5.08
N GLN A 18 -4.99 -5.99 -4.03
CA GLN A 18 -4.80 -6.62 -2.74
C GLN A 18 -4.97 -8.15 -2.86
N GLU A 19 -6.07 -8.60 -3.45
CA GLU A 19 -6.33 -10.02 -3.69
C GLU A 19 -5.35 -10.62 -4.71
N GLU A 20 -5.05 -9.90 -5.80
CA GLU A 20 -4.12 -10.36 -6.84
C GLU A 20 -2.69 -10.53 -6.33
N ALA A 21 -2.28 -9.71 -5.36
CA ALA A 21 -1.00 -9.83 -4.68
C ALA A 21 -1.04 -10.79 -3.46
N GLY A 22 -2.17 -11.46 -3.21
CA GLY A 22 -2.32 -12.46 -2.15
C GLY A 22 -2.52 -11.88 -0.75
N PHE A 23 -2.80 -10.58 -0.64
CA PHE A 23 -3.16 -9.95 0.63
C PHE A 23 -4.65 -10.12 0.92
N SER A 24 -4.98 -10.35 2.19
CA SER A 24 -6.36 -10.29 2.68
C SER A 24 -6.62 -8.97 3.39
N THR A 25 -7.90 -8.60 3.49
CA THR A 25 -8.32 -7.56 4.43
C THR A 25 -8.03 -8.04 5.86
N ASP A 26 -7.66 -7.12 6.74
CA ASP A 26 -7.26 -7.42 8.15
C ASP A 26 -5.90 -8.14 8.33
N THR A 27 -5.14 -8.38 7.25
CA THR A 27 -3.77 -8.89 7.38
C THR A 27 -2.80 -7.76 7.76
N PRO A 28 -2.03 -7.90 8.86
CA PRO A 28 -0.98 -6.94 9.18
C PRO A 28 0.12 -6.99 8.12
N ILE A 29 0.59 -5.82 7.69
CA ILE A 29 1.62 -5.68 6.66
C ILE A 29 2.79 -4.81 7.14
N ILE A 30 3.95 -5.01 6.52
CA ILE A 30 5.13 -4.17 6.64
C ILE A 30 5.29 -3.41 5.32
N VAL A 31 5.59 -2.12 5.43
CA VAL A 31 6.00 -1.28 4.30
C VAL A 31 7.45 -0.89 4.52
N SER A 32 8.32 -1.25 3.58
CA SER A 32 9.75 -0.99 3.60
C SER A 32 10.22 -0.34 2.30
N VAL A 33 11.45 0.19 2.30
CA VAL A 33 12.09 0.72 1.09
C VAL A 33 13.34 -0.09 0.80
N GLU A 34 13.30 -0.87 -0.28
CA GLU A 34 14.40 -1.72 -0.72
C GLU A 34 14.89 -1.27 -2.10
N GLN A 35 16.16 -0.85 -2.19
CA GLN A 35 16.79 -0.42 -3.44
C GLN A 35 15.97 0.67 -4.19
N GLY A 36 15.31 1.57 -3.46
CA GLY A 36 14.49 2.64 -4.02
C GLY A 36 13.08 2.20 -4.46
N ARG A 37 12.66 0.97 -4.14
CA ARG A 37 11.29 0.48 -4.34
C ARG A 37 10.56 0.43 -3.01
N LEU A 38 9.29 0.84 -3.01
CA LEU A 38 8.38 0.51 -1.91
C LEU A 38 8.03 -0.97 -2.00
N VAL A 39 8.27 -1.70 -0.92
CA VAL A 39 7.92 -3.11 -0.79
C VAL A 39 6.84 -3.23 0.28
N ILE A 40 5.80 -3.99 -0.05
CA ILE A 40 4.69 -4.29 0.84
C ILE A 40 4.70 -5.80 1.03
N GLU A 41 4.80 -6.26 2.27
CA GLU A 41 4.90 -7.68 2.63
C GLU A 41 3.98 -7.97 3.82
N PRO A 42 3.40 -9.17 3.91
CA PRO A 42 2.68 -9.58 5.12
C PRO A 42 3.64 -9.65 6.31
N VAL A 43 3.17 -9.31 7.50
CA VAL A 43 3.91 -9.61 8.73
C VAL A 43 3.91 -11.13 8.89
N GLU A 44 5.08 -11.75 8.79
CA GLU A 44 5.24 -13.15 9.21
C GLU A 44 4.98 -13.25 10.72
N GLY A 45 4.10 -14.17 11.11
CA GLY A 45 3.79 -14.48 12.51
C GLY A 45 4.79 -15.41 13.15
#